data_AF-A0A376VTX5-F1
#
_entry.id   AF-A0A376VTX5-F1
#
_cell.length_a   1.000
_cell.length_b   1.000
_cell.length_c   1.000
_cell.angle_alpha   90.00
_cell.angle_beta   90.00
_cell.angle_gamma   90.00
#
_symmetry.space_group_name_H-M   'P 1'
#
loop_
_entity.id
_entity.type
_entity.pdbx_description
1 polymer ?
#
loop_
_entity_poly.entity_id
_entity_poly.type
_entity_poly.pdbx_seq_one_letter_code
_entity_poly.pdbx_strand_id
1 'polypeptide(L)'
;MPAWQQLKTEASAALREWKKANPDKALDDKPFWMTGEAWGHGVMQSDYYCYGFDAMINFDYQEQAAKAVDCLAQMDTTWQQNGGEIAGFQRVELPLVA
;
A
#
# COMPACT_ATOMS: atom_id res chain seq x y z
N MET A 1 -2.52 10.81 -11.29
CA MET A 1 -3.78 10.16 -11.68
C MET A 1 -4.94 10.61 -10.79
N PRO A 2 -5.65 11.69 -11.17
CA PRO A 2 -6.72 12.29 -10.36
C PRO A 2 -7.87 11.33 -10.00
N ALA A 3 -8.19 10.36 -10.86
CA ALA A 3 -9.30 9.43 -10.65
C ALA A 3 -9.11 8.54 -9.41
N TRP A 4 -7.89 8.05 -9.15
CA TRP A 4 -7.60 7.21 -7.98
C TRP A 4 -7.65 7.99 -6.67
N GLN A 5 -7.15 9.22 -6.68
CA GLN A 5 -7.27 10.13 -5.54
C GLN A 5 -8.75 10.43 -5.22
N GLN A 6 -9.57 10.64 -6.25
CA GLN A 6 -11.01 10.84 -6.08
C GLN A 6 -11.67 9.59 -5.49
N LEU A 7 -11.37 8.40 -6.02
CA LEU A 7 -11.88 7.14 -5.48
C LEU A 7 -11.55 6.97 -4.00
N LYS A 8 -10.28 7.18 -3.61
CA LYS A 8 -9.83 7.11 -2.21
C LYS A 8 -10.60 8.08 -1.33
N THR A 9 -10.81 9.31 -1.80
CA THR A 9 -11.53 10.36 -1.08
C THR A 9 -12.98 9.95 -0.81
N GLU A 10 -13.70 9.56 -1.86
CA GLU A 10 -15.13 9.23 -1.76
C GLU A 10 -15.35 7.94 -0.95
N ALA A 11 -14.55 6.90 -1.18
CA ALA A 11 -14.66 5.65 -0.44
C ALA A 11 -14.35 5.83 1.06
N SER A 12 -13.36 6.68 1.39
CA SER A 12 -13.05 7.02 2.79
C SER A 12 -14.20 7.77 3.47
N ALA A 13 -14.85 8.68 2.75
CA ALA A 13 -16.02 9.40 3.27
C ALA A 13 -17.19 8.45 3.51
N ALA A 14 -17.50 7.60 2.53
CA ALA A 14 -18.59 6.63 2.60
C ALA A 14 -18.40 5.62 3.74
N LEU A 15 -17.20 5.06 3.91
CA LEU A 15 -16.92 4.11 4.99
C LEU A 15 -17.07 4.76 6.37
N ARG A 16 -16.56 5.99 6.54
CA ARG A 16 -16.68 6.73 7.79
C ARG A 16 -18.14 7.03 8.15
N GLU A 17 -18.93 7.44 7.16
CA GLU A 17 -20.37 7.68 7.36
C GLU A 17 -21.11 6.39 7.72
N TRP A 18 -20.83 5.30 7.01
CA TRP A 18 -21.44 4.00 7.30
C TRP A 18 -21.10 3.51 8.71
N LYS A 19 -19.84 3.60 9.15
CA LYS A 19 -19.43 3.22 10.51
C LYS A 19 -20.12 4.06 11.57
N LYS A 20 -20.25 5.38 11.35
CA LYS A 20 -20.98 6.27 12.26
C LYS A 20 -22.46 5.89 12.40
N ALA A 21 -23.09 5.45 11.31
CA ALA A 21 -24.49 5.03 11.31
C ALA A 21 -24.72 3.59 11.83
N ASN A 22 -23.66 2.76 11.87
CA ASN A 22 -23.74 1.34 12.24
C ASN A 22 -22.67 0.96 13.27
N PRO A 23 -22.63 1.61 14.46
CA PRO A 23 -21.56 1.41 15.44
C PRO A 23 -21.50 -0.03 15.98
N ASP A 24 -22.63 -0.72 16.03
CA ASP A 24 -22.76 -2.12 16.47
C ASP A 24 -22.29 -3.14 15.42
N LYS A 25 -22.14 -2.72 14.15
CA LYS A 25 -21.71 -3.58 13.03
C LYS A 25 -20.32 -3.22 12.52
N ALA A 26 -19.76 -2.09 12.95
CA ALA A 26 -18.41 -1.70 12.59
C ALA A 26 -17.43 -2.73 13.18
N LEU A 27 -16.61 -3.34 12.33
CA LEU A 27 -15.60 -4.30 12.76
C LEU A 27 -14.46 -3.62 13.54
N ASP A 28 -14.10 -2.40 13.12
CA ASP A 28 -13.03 -1.59 13.69
C ASP A 28 -13.24 -0.09 13.35
N ASP A 29 -12.34 0.75 13.86
CA ASP A 29 -12.28 2.19 13.57
C ASP A 29 -11.21 2.55 12.51
N LYS A 30 -10.72 1.57 11.75
CA LYS A 30 -9.66 1.82 10.76
C LYS A 30 -10.19 2.63 9.57
N PRO A 31 -9.35 3.48 8.95
CA PRO A 31 -9.71 4.18 7.72
C PRO A 31 -9.90 3.20 6.55
N PHE A 32 -10.51 3.68 5.47
CA PHE A 32 -10.59 2.90 4.23
C PHE A 32 -9.18 2.63 3.71
N TRP A 33 -8.85 1.35 3.49
CA TRP A 33 -7.57 0.91 2.92
C TRP A 33 -7.78 0.56 1.45
N MET A 34 -6.93 1.09 0.58
CA MET A 34 -6.96 0.90 -0.86
C MET A 34 -5.65 0.29 -1.35
N THR A 35 -5.74 -0.94 -1.85
CA THR A 35 -4.63 -1.63 -2.50
C THR A 35 -4.78 -1.56 -4.01
N GLY A 36 -3.70 -1.23 -4.71
CA GLY A 36 -3.66 -1.17 -6.18
C GLY A 36 -2.97 -2.37 -6.80
N GLU A 37 -3.45 -2.76 -7.98
CA GLU A 37 -2.88 -3.80 -8.82
C GLU A 37 -2.55 -3.18 -10.19
N ALA A 38 -1.27 -3.09 -10.52
CA ALA A 38 -0.80 -2.66 -11.83
C ALA A 38 0.18 -3.71 -12.36
N TRP A 39 -0.14 -4.30 -13.51
CA TRP A 39 0.65 -5.40 -14.06
C TRP A 39 2.09 -4.97 -14.35
N GLY A 40 3.06 -5.76 -13.88
CA GLY A 40 4.50 -5.45 -13.99
C GLY A 40 4.99 -4.40 -13.00
N HIS A 41 4.19 -4.02 -12.00
CA HIS A 41 4.61 -3.10 -10.96
C HIS A 41 5.43 -3.81 -9.88
N GLY A 42 6.68 -3.38 -9.71
CA GLY A 42 7.61 -3.84 -8.68
C GLY A 42 7.64 -2.92 -7.46
N VAL A 43 8.71 -2.99 -6.67
CA VAL A 43 8.92 -2.02 -5.59
C VAL A 43 9.53 -0.75 -6.18
N MET A 44 8.68 0.25 -6.43
CA MET A 44 9.13 1.54 -6.96
C MET A 44 8.13 2.65 -6.66
N GLN A 45 8.65 3.86 -6.51
CA GLN A 45 7.82 5.05 -6.49
C GLN A 45 7.21 5.24 -7.88
N SER A 46 5.89 5.36 -7.94
CA SER A 46 5.16 5.53 -9.18
C SER A 46 3.98 6.45 -8.93
N ASP A 47 3.39 6.96 -10.00
CA ASP A 47 2.13 7.70 -9.91
C ASP A 47 1.07 6.88 -9.15
N TYR A 48 0.97 5.56 -9.35
CA TYR A 48 0.04 4.73 -8.58
C TYR A 48 0.26 4.87 -7.07
N TYR A 49 1.51 4.79 -6.60
CA TYR A 49 1.81 4.98 -5.18
C TYR A 49 1.47 6.40 -4.71
N CYS A 50 1.76 7.42 -5.53
CA CYS A 50 1.55 8.83 -5.16
C CYS A 50 0.07 9.30 -5.26
N TYR A 51 -0.87 8.48 -5.75
CA TYR A 51 -2.25 8.90 -6.02
C TYR A 51 -3.29 8.08 -5.22
N GLY A 52 -3.09 7.96 -3.92
CA GLY A 52 -4.12 7.59 -2.93
C GLY A 52 -4.18 6.11 -2.53
N PHE A 53 -3.34 5.26 -3.13
CA PHE A 53 -3.21 3.86 -2.71
C PHE A 53 -2.34 3.76 -1.45
N ASP A 54 -2.77 2.99 -0.45
CA ASP A 54 -1.98 2.74 0.75
C ASP A 54 -0.97 1.59 0.55
N ALA A 55 -1.19 0.78 -0.50
CA ALA A 55 -0.30 -0.31 -0.89
C ALA A 55 -0.43 -0.60 -2.39
N MET A 56 0.67 -1.08 -2.99
CA MET A 56 0.70 -1.62 -4.36
C MET A 56 1.19 -3.07 -4.32
N ILE A 57 0.60 -3.95 -5.13
CA ILE A 57 1.03 -5.34 -5.27
C ILE A 57 2.38 -5.39 -6.01
N ASN A 58 3.37 -6.05 -5.41
CA ASN A 58 4.68 -6.28 -6.00
C ASN A 58 4.68 -7.54 -6.88
N PHE A 59 4.62 -7.36 -8.20
CA PHE A 59 4.64 -8.46 -9.18
C PHE A 59 6.02 -9.08 -9.39
N ASP A 60 7.11 -8.39 -9.03
CA ASP A 60 8.47 -8.94 -9.12
C ASP A 60 8.71 -10.00 -8.03
N TYR A 61 7.93 -9.96 -6.95
CA TYR A 61 8.12 -10.84 -5.79
C TYR A 61 8.03 -12.33 -6.15
N GLN A 62 7.21 -12.69 -7.14
CA GLN A 62 7.09 -14.09 -7.58
C GLN A 62 8.42 -14.64 -8.11
N GLU A 63 9.15 -13.85 -8.90
CA GLU A 63 10.45 -14.25 -9.45
C GLU A 63 11.54 -14.21 -8.38
N GLN A 64 11.49 -13.22 -7.47
CA GLN A 64 12.38 -13.12 -6.33
C GLN A 64 12.23 -14.36 -5.42
N ALA A 65 11.00 -14.73 -5.09
CA ALA A 65 10.69 -15.91 -4.30
C ALA A 65 11.09 -17.21 -5.00
N ALA A 66 10.85 -17.32 -6.32
CA ALA A 66 11.26 -18.48 -7.10
C ALA A 66 12.78 -18.73 -7.06
N LYS A 67 13.60 -17.67 -6.99
CA LYS A 67 15.07 -17.79 -6.88
C LYS A 67 15.54 -18.26 -5.51
N ALA A 68 14.73 -18.10 -4.45
CA ALA A 68 15.10 -18.43 -3.08
C ALA A 68 14.53 -19.77 -2.60
N VAL A 69 13.85 -20.55 -3.46
CA VAL A 69 13.23 -21.83 -3.08
C VAL A 69 14.25 -22.84 -2.55
N ASP A 70 15.48 -22.80 -3.03
CA ASP A 70 16.56 -23.69 -2.59
C ASP A 70 17.09 -23.32 -1.19
N CYS A 71 16.97 -22.06 -0.79
CA CYS A 71 17.38 -21.58 0.53
C CYS A 71 16.60 -20.34 0.93
N LEU A 72 15.57 -20.50 1.77
CA LEU A 72 14.68 -19.41 2.18
C LEU A 72 15.41 -18.25 2.88
N ALA A 73 16.56 -18.50 3.52
CA ALA A 73 17.36 -17.44 4.13
C ALA A 73 17.87 -16.40 3.11
N GLN A 74 17.92 -16.76 1.82
CA GLN A 74 18.26 -15.81 0.75
C GLN A 74 17.18 -14.72 0.56
N MET A 75 15.95 -14.94 1.04
CA MET A 75 14.89 -13.93 1.01
C MET A 75 15.17 -12.73 1.91
N ASP A 76 16.01 -12.87 2.93
CA ASP A 76 16.31 -11.78 3.88
C ASP A 76 16.82 -10.54 3.15
N THR A 77 17.66 -10.71 2.13
CA THR A 77 18.19 -9.59 1.35
C THR A 77 17.08 -8.91 0.54
N THR A 78 16.19 -9.69 -0.08
CA THR A 78 15.04 -9.17 -0.83
C THR A 78 14.11 -8.37 0.07
N TRP A 79 13.79 -8.88 1.26
CA TRP A 79 12.92 -8.16 2.21
C TRP A 79 13.57 -6.87 2.71
N GLN A 80 14.87 -6.89 3.01
CA GLN A 80 15.60 -5.68 3.42
C GLN A 80 15.61 -4.62 2.32
N GLN A 81 15.85 -5.02 1.06
CA GLN A 81 15.83 -4.12 -0.10
C GLN A 81 14.45 -3.50 -0.30
N ASN A 82 13.42 -4.36 -0.43
CA ASN A 82 12.04 -3.91 -0.62
C ASN A 82 11.59 -2.99 0.53
N GLY A 83 11.91 -3.35 1.78
CA GLY A 83 11.59 -2.56 2.95
C GLY A 83 12.30 -1.20 2.96
N GLY A 84 13.56 -1.15 2.52
CA GLY A 84 14.33 0.09 2.39
C GLY A 84 13.73 1.05 1.36
N GLU A 85 13.31 0.54 0.20
CA GLU A 85 12.65 1.33 -0.84
C GLU A 85 11.29 1.87 -0.37
N ILE A 86 10.45 1.01 0.22
CA ILE A 86 9.13 1.40 0.75
C ILE A 86 9.27 2.47 1.85
N ALA A 87 10.23 2.33 2.76
CA ALA A 87 10.50 3.33 3.78
C ALA A 87 10.93 4.68 3.18
N GLY A 88 11.59 4.65 2.02
CA GLY A 88 11.91 5.84 1.23
C GLY A 88 10.65 6.56 0.73
N PHE A 89 9.61 5.83 0.32
CA PHE A 89 8.38 6.42 -0.20
C PHE A 89 7.57 7.15 0.87
N GLN A 90 7.51 6.57 2.08
CA GLN A 90 6.75 7.14 3.21
C GLN A 90 7.37 8.41 3.79
N ARG A 91 8.66 8.67 3.52
CA ARG A 91 9.39 9.81 4.07
C ARG A 91 8.99 11.16 3.44
N VAL A 92 8.25 11.14 2.34
CA VAL A 92 7.80 12.36 1.62
C VAL A 92 6.44 12.87 2.12
N GLU A 93 5.71 12.12 2.96
CA GLU A 93 4.33 12.46 3.37
C GLU A 93 4.17 12.98 4.81
N LEU A 94 5.24 13.14 5.60
CA LEU A 94 5.15 13.76 6.92
C LEU A 94 5.61 15.22 6.87
N PRO A 95 4.73 16.23 6.77
CA PRO A 95 5.06 17.51 7.37
C PRO A 95 5.20 17.27 8.87
N LEU A 96 6.30 17.75 9.45
CA LEU A 96 6.45 17.86 10.90
C LEU A 96 5.17 18.51 11.46
N VAL A 97 4.42 17.76 12.25
CA VAL A 97 3.51 18.35 13.24
C VAL A 97 4.38 18.62 14.46
N ALA A 98 4.84 19.87 14.57
CA ALA A 98 5.29 20.48 15.82
C ALA A 98 4.08 21.11 16.53
#